data_AF-A0A1C3ENZ0-F1
#
_entry.id   AF-A0A1C3ENZ0-F1
#
_cell.length_a   1.000
_cell.length_b   1.000
_cell.length_c   1.000
_cell.angle_alpha   90.00
_cell.angle_beta   90.00
_cell.angle_gamma   90.00
#
_symmetry.space_group_name_H-M   'P 1'
#
loop_
_entity.id
_entity.type
_entity.pdbx_description
1 polymer ?
#
loop_
_entity_poly.entity_id
_entity_poly.type
_entity_poly.pdbx_seq_one_letter_code
_entity_poly.pdbx_strand_id
1 'polypeptide(L)'
;MYVCDGSFYEVAAYIQGFAAAMTESPFGGENRFAFNEYVTLACGFPAKLAWPFVLKKATQTDEDAIAKLHTLLSAYIEAVDGNRVAQLLSTERMNGSIRDAEPQVICWRLFSRALHRGDQIEIEKHALQRDDIQILWSSSYPADVIPKMDEIAESYSIPVLFVSDDGMRSRVMAPDFGEIDLEMLDGSWKIDPSPIIRQRIYANTKTQEIA
;
A
#
# COMPACT_ATOMS: atom_id res chain seq x y z
N MET A 1 8.14 34.11 -15.40
CA MET A 1 8.35 33.87 -13.96
C MET A 1 7.27 32.87 -13.57
N TYR A 2 7.65 31.65 -13.17
CA TYR A 2 6.66 30.72 -12.63
C TYR A 2 6.18 31.32 -11.31
N VAL A 3 4.88 31.60 -11.21
CA VAL A 3 4.26 32.01 -9.96
C VAL A 3 3.83 30.71 -9.29
N CYS A 4 4.39 30.43 -8.11
CA CYS A 4 3.96 29.27 -7.33
C CYS A 4 2.61 29.62 -6.69
N ASP A 5 1.56 28.91 -7.07
CA ASP A 5 0.21 29.13 -6.55
C ASP A 5 -0.06 28.32 -5.26
N GLY A 6 0.93 27.56 -4.79
CA GLY A 6 0.84 26.75 -3.57
C GLY A 6 0.11 25.42 -3.80
N SER A 7 -0.05 25.00 -5.04
CA SER A 7 -0.65 23.71 -5.38
C SER A 7 0.15 22.56 -4.78
N PHE A 8 -0.51 21.43 -4.56
CA PHE A 8 0.16 20.27 -3.98
C PHE A 8 1.34 19.81 -4.84
N TYR A 9 1.23 19.87 -6.18
CA TYR A 9 2.33 19.45 -7.05
C TYR A 9 3.55 20.38 -6.94
N GLU A 10 3.36 21.66 -6.68
CA GLU A 10 4.47 22.60 -6.43
C GLU A 10 5.13 22.31 -5.08
N VAL A 11 4.34 22.06 -4.03
CA VAL A 11 4.83 21.64 -2.71
C VAL A 11 5.60 20.32 -2.83
N ALA A 12 5.07 19.35 -3.57
CA ALA A 12 5.71 18.06 -3.80
C ALA A 12 7.00 18.20 -4.60
N ALA A 13 7.03 19.02 -5.65
CA ALA A 13 8.24 19.30 -6.41
C ALA A 13 9.33 19.96 -5.55
N TYR A 14 8.95 20.88 -4.67
CA TYR A 14 9.87 21.49 -3.70
C TYR A 14 10.47 20.44 -2.76
N ILE A 15 9.64 19.59 -2.15
CA ILE A 15 10.09 18.55 -1.22
C ILE A 15 10.96 17.51 -1.93
N GLN A 16 10.58 17.07 -3.13
CA GLN A 16 11.39 16.13 -3.91
C GLN A 16 12.74 16.73 -4.31
N GLY A 17 12.74 18.01 -4.73
CA GLY A 17 13.97 18.74 -5.06
C GLY A 17 14.88 18.90 -3.84
N PHE A 18 14.31 19.25 -2.68
CA PHE A 18 15.04 19.35 -1.43
C PHE A 18 15.63 18.00 -1.01
N ALA A 19 14.83 16.92 -1.04
CA ALA A 19 15.27 15.56 -0.70
C ALA A 19 16.40 15.05 -1.62
N ALA A 20 16.35 15.43 -2.89
CA ALA A 20 17.39 15.09 -3.86
C ALA A 20 18.69 15.87 -3.62
N ALA A 21 18.60 17.12 -3.14
CA ALA A 21 19.76 17.97 -2.88
C ALA A 21 20.39 17.74 -1.50
N MET A 22 19.60 17.39 -0.48
CA MET A 22 20.03 17.31 0.92
C MET A 22 20.09 15.85 1.40
N THR A 23 21.25 15.23 1.28
CA THR A 23 21.48 13.82 1.63
C THR A 23 21.39 13.52 3.13
N GLU A 24 21.56 14.52 4.00
CA GLU A 24 21.49 14.37 5.46
C GLU A 24 20.07 14.54 6.02
N SER A 25 19.08 14.88 5.19
CA SER A 25 17.70 14.99 5.66
C SER A 25 17.10 13.61 5.94
N PRO A 26 16.14 13.48 6.89
CA PRO A 26 15.51 12.20 7.22
C PRO A 26 14.86 11.48 6.03
N PHE A 27 14.53 12.21 4.97
CA PHE A 27 13.90 11.72 3.74
C PHE A 27 14.77 11.97 2.48
N GLY A 28 16.05 12.31 2.65
CA GLY A 28 17.01 12.54 1.58
C GLY A 28 17.92 11.34 1.29
N GLY A 29 18.71 11.41 0.22
CA GLY A 29 19.66 10.34 -0.12
C GLY A 29 18.99 8.98 -0.35
N GLU A 30 19.44 7.93 0.34
CA GLU A 30 18.83 6.58 0.29
C GLU A 30 17.43 6.55 0.93
N ASN A 31 17.17 7.42 1.91
CA ASN A 31 15.88 7.52 2.60
C ASN A 31 14.76 8.10 1.72
N ARG A 32 15.07 8.62 0.53
CA ARG A 32 14.04 9.12 -0.41
C ARG A 32 13.16 7.98 -0.95
N PHE A 33 13.74 6.81 -1.17
CA PHE A 33 13.03 5.64 -1.68
C PHE A 33 12.17 5.02 -0.57
N ALA A 34 12.76 4.94 0.62
CA ALA A 34 12.07 4.59 1.86
C ALA A 34 10.85 5.48 2.14
N PHE A 35 10.99 6.80 1.98
CA PHE A 35 9.87 7.73 2.13
C PHE A 35 8.77 7.52 1.07
N ASN A 36 9.16 7.30 -0.19
CA ASN A 36 8.20 7.00 -1.25
C ASN A 36 7.40 5.72 -0.93
N GLU A 37 8.09 4.65 -0.57
CA GLU A 37 7.50 3.37 -0.17
C GLU A 37 6.59 3.54 1.04
N TYR A 38 7.04 4.25 2.09
CA TYR A 38 6.23 4.54 3.26
C TYR A 38 4.91 5.26 2.91
N VAL A 39 4.96 6.34 2.12
CA VAL A 39 3.76 7.12 1.78
C VAL A 39 2.79 6.31 0.92
N THR A 40 3.32 5.60 -0.09
CA THR A 40 2.50 4.77 -0.98
C THR A 40 1.81 3.65 -0.23
N LEU A 41 2.56 2.90 0.58
CA LEU A 41 2.01 1.85 1.44
C LEU A 41 1.04 2.42 2.48
N ALA A 42 1.34 3.55 3.14
CA ALA A 42 0.41 4.15 4.10
C ALA A 42 -0.95 4.54 3.47
N CYS A 43 -0.97 4.79 2.15
CA CYS A 43 -2.19 5.06 1.40
C CYS A 43 -2.81 3.80 0.76
N GLY A 44 -2.21 2.62 0.97
CA GLY A 44 -2.64 1.35 0.36
C GLY A 44 -2.32 1.27 -1.14
N PHE A 45 -1.32 1.97 -1.65
CA PHE A 45 -0.91 1.92 -3.04
C PHE A 45 0.42 1.15 -3.20
N PRO A 46 0.67 0.56 -4.38
CA PRO A 46 1.95 -0.07 -4.67
C PRO A 46 3.15 0.87 -4.56
N ALA A 47 4.24 0.37 -3.98
CA ALA A 47 5.48 1.13 -3.79
C ALA A 47 6.16 1.61 -5.08
N LYS A 48 5.84 1.01 -6.23
CA LYS A 48 6.30 1.45 -7.57
C LYS A 48 5.69 2.78 -8.02
N LEU A 49 4.61 3.24 -7.39
CA LEU A 49 4.03 4.54 -7.70
C LEU A 49 4.81 5.66 -7.00
N ALA A 50 4.81 6.85 -7.60
CA ALA A 50 5.40 8.02 -6.99
C ALA A 50 4.44 8.60 -5.95
N TRP A 51 4.94 8.89 -4.75
CA TRP A 51 4.14 9.40 -3.65
C TRP A 51 3.30 10.66 -3.99
N PRO A 52 3.76 11.62 -4.84
CA PRO A 52 2.91 12.77 -5.18
C PRO A 52 1.69 12.36 -6.00
N PHE A 53 1.88 11.40 -6.90
CA PHE A 53 0.77 10.84 -7.67
C PHE A 53 -0.22 10.13 -6.75
N VAL A 54 0.26 9.32 -5.81
CA VAL A 54 -0.58 8.60 -4.85
C VAL A 54 -1.40 9.56 -3.99
N LEU A 55 -0.77 10.57 -3.39
CA LEU A 55 -1.50 11.53 -2.54
C LEU A 55 -2.58 12.28 -3.32
N LYS A 56 -2.28 12.73 -4.55
CA LYS A 56 -3.30 13.37 -5.40
C LYS A 56 -4.45 12.47 -5.82
N LYS A 57 -4.27 11.16 -5.78
CA LYS A 57 -5.35 10.19 -6.06
C LYS A 57 -6.07 9.74 -4.80
N ALA A 58 -5.43 9.85 -3.65
CA ALA A 58 -5.98 9.51 -2.35
C ALA A 58 -6.73 10.67 -1.67
N THR A 59 -6.69 11.89 -2.23
CA THR A 59 -7.35 13.08 -1.68
C THR A 59 -8.15 13.83 -2.74
N GLN A 60 -9.07 14.71 -2.30
CA GLN A 60 -9.96 15.46 -3.19
C GLN A 60 -9.39 16.83 -3.56
N THR A 61 -8.79 17.53 -2.59
CA THR A 61 -8.24 18.89 -2.78
C THR A 61 -6.72 18.92 -2.66
N ASP A 62 -6.11 20.05 -3.03
CA ASP A 62 -4.68 20.29 -2.79
C ASP A 62 -4.40 20.46 -1.30
N GLU A 63 -5.29 21.13 -0.57
CA GLU A 63 -5.24 21.33 0.87
C GLU A 63 -5.24 19.99 1.62
N ASP A 64 -6.13 19.07 1.25
CA ASP A 64 -6.19 17.71 1.83
C ASP A 64 -4.89 16.95 1.54
N ALA A 65 -4.35 17.07 0.33
CA ALA A 65 -3.12 16.41 -0.09
C ALA A 65 -1.92 16.93 0.72
N ILE A 66 -1.84 18.25 0.93
CA ILE A 66 -0.79 18.91 1.71
C ILE A 66 -0.92 18.53 3.20
N ALA A 67 -2.12 18.52 3.75
CA ALA A 67 -2.37 18.11 5.13
C ALA A 67 -1.96 16.64 5.36
N LYS A 68 -2.39 15.73 4.46
CA LYS A 68 -2.02 14.31 4.51
C LYS A 68 -0.51 14.09 4.36
N LEU A 69 0.13 14.84 3.45
CA LEU A 69 1.59 14.83 3.32
C LEU A 69 2.28 15.25 4.61
N HIS A 70 1.83 16.33 5.23
CA HIS A 70 2.40 16.81 6.49
C HIS A 70 2.32 15.74 7.58
N THR A 71 1.15 15.11 7.76
CA THR A 71 0.96 14.02 8.73
C THR A 71 1.90 12.83 8.47
N LEU A 72 2.03 12.40 7.21
CA LEU A 72 2.88 11.27 6.84
C LEU A 72 4.37 11.61 6.98
N LEU A 73 4.76 12.84 6.65
CA LEU A 73 6.13 13.32 6.80
C LEU A 73 6.55 13.35 8.28
N SER A 74 5.71 13.88 9.17
CA SER A 74 5.96 13.87 10.62
C SER A 74 6.08 12.45 11.15
N ALA A 75 5.13 11.56 10.81
CA ALA A 75 5.15 10.17 11.26
C ALA A 75 6.39 9.41 10.74
N TYR A 76 6.83 9.71 9.51
CA TYR A 76 8.04 9.13 8.95
C TYR A 76 9.30 9.61 9.67
N ILE A 77 9.43 10.91 9.96
CA ILE A 77 10.58 11.48 10.69
C ILE A 77 10.70 10.83 12.08
N GLU A 78 9.59 10.72 12.82
CA GLU A 78 9.58 10.04 14.13
C GLU A 78 10.05 8.58 14.03
N ALA A 79 9.71 7.90 12.94
CA ALA A 79 10.15 6.54 12.71
C ALA A 79 11.63 6.43 12.32
N VAL A 80 12.17 7.40 11.58
CA VAL A 80 13.61 7.49 11.25
C VAL A 80 14.41 7.66 12.53
N ASP A 81 14.02 8.62 13.37
CA ASP A 81 14.70 8.95 14.63
C ASP A 81 14.69 7.78 15.62
N GLY A 82 13.63 6.96 15.58
CA GLY A 82 13.51 5.73 16.38
C GLY A 82 14.25 4.51 15.81
N ASN A 83 14.99 4.64 14.71
CA ASN A 83 15.62 3.53 13.96
C ASN A 83 14.61 2.45 13.51
N ARG A 84 13.35 2.85 13.36
CA ARG A 84 12.21 1.98 12.99
C ARG A 84 11.94 1.96 11.50
N VAL A 85 12.61 2.79 10.70
CA VAL A 85 12.47 2.78 9.22
C VAL A 85 12.88 1.43 8.65
N ALA A 86 13.97 0.85 9.15
CA ALA A 86 14.33 -0.51 8.79
C ALA A 86 13.22 -1.50 9.18
N GLN A 87 12.50 -1.33 10.30
CA GLN A 87 11.37 -2.20 10.68
C GLN A 87 10.07 -1.94 9.88
N LEU A 88 9.83 -0.70 9.46
CA LEU A 88 8.69 -0.29 8.65
C LEU A 88 8.85 -0.69 7.17
N LEU A 89 10.10 -0.75 6.69
CA LEU A 89 10.45 -1.18 5.34
C LEU A 89 10.96 -2.63 5.29
N SER A 90 11.31 -3.24 6.43
CA SER A 90 11.75 -4.65 6.50
C SER A 90 10.63 -5.63 6.23
N THR A 91 9.41 -5.15 5.98
CA THR A 91 8.35 -6.07 5.61
C THR A 91 8.75 -6.86 4.37
N GLU A 92 9.54 -6.39 3.39
CA GLU A 92 9.61 -7.12 2.10
C GLU A 92 10.97 -7.22 1.41
N ARG A 93 12.03 -7.64 2.11
CA ARG A 93 13.25 -8.15 1.43
C ARG A 93 13.75 -9.45 2.04
N MET A 94 12.97 -10.54 1.97
CA MET A 94 13.48 -11.88 2.28
C MET A 94 12.85 -13.00 1.43
N ASN A 95 13.74 -13.72 0.73
CA ASN A 95 13.89 -15.19 0.71
C ASN A 95 12.66 -16.13 0.57
N GLY A 96 11.53 -15.69 0.03
CA GLY A 96 10.54 -16.65 -0.48
C GLY A 96 10.99 -17.22 -1.82
N SER A 97 10.74 -18.51 -2.07
CA SER A 97 10.91 -19.02 -3.44
C SER A 97 9.86 -18.37 -4.33
N ILE A 98 10.31 -17.66 -5.37
CA ILE A 98 9.41 -17.03 -6.34
C ILE A 98 8.69 -18.15 -7.09
N ARG A 99 7.38 -18.27 -6.87
CA ARG A 99 6.54 -19.27 -7.51
C ARG A 99 5.21 -18.65 -7.94
N ASP A 100 5.28 -17.85 -9.00
CA ASP A 100 4.15 -17.04 -9.47
C ASP A 100 2.92 -17.87 -9.96
N ALA A 101 3.08 -19.19 -10.15
CA ALA A 101 2.03 -20.11 -10.56
C ALA A 101 1.36 -20.88 -9.38
N GLU A 102 1.78 -20.64 -8.13
CA GLU A 102 1.20 -21.33 -6.98
C GLU A 102 -0.25 -20.88 -6.72
N PRO A 103 -1.15 -21.78 -6.28
CA PRO A 103 -2.57 -21.43 -6.08
C PRO A 103 -2.82 -20.27 -5.11
N GLN A 104 -1.98 -20.11 -4.09
CA GLN A 104 -2.05 -19.01 -3.13
C GLN A 104 -1.77 -17.67 -3.80
N VAL A 105 -0.77 -17.64 -4.70
CA VAL A 105 -0.39 -16.45 -5.46
C VAL A 105 -1.50 -16.07 -6.43
N ILE A 106 -2.10 -17.05 -7.11
CA ILE A 106 -3.26 -16.83 -7.98
C ILE A 106 -4.43 -16.25 -7.19
N CYS A 107 -4.74 -16.81 -6.02
CA CYS A 107 -5.79 -16.29 -5.14
C CYS A 107 -5.54 -14.83 -4.75
N TRP A 108 -4.33 -14.50 -4.33
CA TRP A 108 -3.94 -13.12 -4.03
C TRP A 108 -4.13 -12.19 -5.23
N ARG A 109 -3.68 -12.60 -6.43
CA ARG A 109 -3.81 -11.77 -7.64
C ARG A 109 -5.26 -11.50 -8.00
N LEU A 110 -6.14 -12.50 -7.91
CA LEU A 110 -7.57 -12.34 -8.15
C LEU A 110 -8.20 -11.37 -7.13
N PHE A 111 -7.88 -11.56 -5.86
CA PHE A 111 -8.36 -10.71 -4.78
C PHE A 111 -7.86 -9.26 -4.90
N SER A 112 -6.58 -9.04 -5.17
CA SER A 112 -5.98 -7.71 -5.38
C SER A 112 -6.68 -6.96 -6.53
N ARG A 113 -6.94 -7.63 -7.65
CA ARG A 113 -7.72 -7.03 -8.77
C ARG A 113 -9.15 -6.67 -8.37
N ALA A 114 -9.79 -7.51 -7.57
CA ALA A 114 -11.12 -7.25 -7.05
C ALA A 114 -11.10 -6.04 -6.09
N LEU A 115 -10.07 -5.91 -5.24
CA LEU A 115 -9.85 -4.75 -4.38
C LEU A 115 -9.66 -3.45 -5.17
N HIS A 116 -8.92 -3.48 -6.28
CA HIS A 116 -8.73 -2.31 -7.14
C HIS A 116 -10.07 -1.77 -7.66
N ARG A 117 -10.95 -2.70 -8.07
CA ARG A 117 -12.25 -2.42 -8.69
C ARG A 117 -13.39 -2.21 -7.69
N GLY A 118 -13.20 -2.57 -6.43
CA GLY A 118 -14.30 -2.67 -5.46
C GLY A 118 -15.33 -3.75 -5.84
N ASP A 119 -14.88 -4.86 -6.42
CA ASP A 119 -15.77 -5.96 -6.81
C ASP A 119 -16.15 -6.80 -5.59
N GLN A 120 -17.32 -6.51 -5.02
CA GLN A 120 -17.82 -7.20 -3.82
C GLN A 120 -17.88 -8.72 -3.98
N ILE A 121 -18.36 -9.22 -5.12
CA ILE A 121 -18.62 -10.65 -5.32
C ILE A 121 -17.29 -11.41 -5.31
N GLU A 122 -16.29 -10.90 -6.04
CA GLU A 122 -14.97 -11.55 -6.08
C GLU A 122 -14.21 -11.36 -4.76
N ILE A 123 -14.37 -10.23 -4.06
CA ILE A 123 -13.81 -10.03 -2.71
C ILE A 123 -14.36 -11.08 -1.73
N GLU A 124 -15.68 -11.23 -1.63
CA GLU A 124 -16.32 -12.18 -0.70
C GLU A 124 -15.98 -13.64 -1.04
N LYS A 125 -15.76 -13.93 -2.33
CA LYS A 125 -15.32 -15.25 -2.81
C LYS A 125 -13.88 -15.57 -2.43
N HIS A 126 -12.99 -14.60 -2.30
CA HIS A 126 -11.57 -14.82 -2.07
C HIS A 126 -11.09 -14.44 -0.66
N ALA A 127 -11.91 -13.77 0.15
CA ALA A 127 -11.60 -13.43 1.54
C ALA A 127 -12.30 -14.34 2.55
N LEU A 128 -11.69 -14.46 3.73
CA LEU A 128 -12.36 -14.93 4.94
C LEU A 128 -13.46 -13.93 5.34
N GLN A 129 -14.61 -14.46 5.74
CA GLN A 129 -15.76 -13.66 6.15
C GLN A 129 -15.47 -12.87 7.43
N ARG A 130 -15.92 -11.62 7.47
CA ARG A 130 -15.78 -10.70 8.61
C ARG A 130 -16.88 -9.65 8.64
N ASP A 131 -17.13 -9.08 9.81
CA ASP A 131 -18.15 -8.03 10.03
C ASP A 131 -17.76 -6.67 9.42
N ASP A 132 -16.47 -6.45 9.18
CA ASP A 132 -15.88 -5.21 8.65
C ASP A 132 -15.46 -5.31 7.17
N ILE A 133 -15.81 -6.42 6.51
CA ILE A 133 -15.33 -6.76 5.17
C ILE A 133 -15.79 -5.75 4.10
N GLN A 134 -16.91 -5.05 4.32
CA GLN A 134 -17.45 -4.03 3.42
C GLN A 134 -16.51 -2.86 3.12
N ILE A 135 -15.55 -2.60 4.01
CA ILE A 135 -14.50 -1.58 3.81
C ILE A 135 -13.67 -1.89 2.55
N LEU A 136 -13.62 -3.15 2.14
CA LEU A 136 -12.84 -3.59 0.98
C LEU A 136 -13.44 -3.18 -0.38
N TRP A 137 -14.74 -2.96 -0.49
CA TRP A 137 -15.35 -2.49 -1.74
C TRP A 137 -15.92 -1.06 -1.65
N SER A 138 -16.18 -0.55 -0.45
CA SER A 138 -16.61 0.85 -0.29
C SER A 138 -15.49 1.87 -0.51
N SER A 139 -14.22 1.42 -0.51
CA SER A 139 -13.02 2.23 -0.75
C SER A 139 -12.29 1.79 -2.03
N SER A 140 -13.01 1.69 -3.15
CA SER A 140 -12.43 1.37 -4.45
C SER A 140 -11.45 2.45 -4.93
N TYR A 141 -10.48 2.08 -5.75
CA TYR A 141 -9.54 3.04 -6.31
C TYR A 141 -10.20 3.84 -7.45
N PRO A 142 -9.71 5.07 -7.73
CA PRO A 142 -10.20 5.85 -8.86
C PRO A 142 -10.10 5.08 -10.19
N ALA A 143 -11.15 5.13 -11.01
CA ALA A 143 -11.28 4.32 -12.22
C ALA A 143 -10.13 4.50 -13.22
N ASP A 144 -9.54 5.69 -13.29
CA ASP A 144 -8.41 6.01 -14.16
C ASP A 144 -7.07 5.43 -13.67
N VAL A 145 -6.99 5.00 -12.42
CA VAL A 145 -5.79 4.43 -11.80
C VAL A 145 -5.80 2.89 -11.86
N ILE A 146 -6.98 2.27 -11.90
CA ILE A 146 -7.16 0.80 -11.91
C ILE A 146 -6.28 0.09 -12.95
N PRO A 147 -6.23 0.51 -14.23
CA PRO A 147 -5.42 -0.21 -15.23
C PRO A 147 -3.94 -0.28 -14.86
N LYS A 148 -3.42 0.81 -14.30
CA LYS A 148 -2.02 0.90 -13.87
C LYS A 148 -1.77 0.08 -12.60
N MET A 149 -2.73 0.02 -11.68
CA MET A 149 -2.63 -0.84 -10.51
C MET A 149 -2.64 -2.32 -10.87
N ASP A 150 -3.49 -2.72 -11.82
CA ASP A 150 -3.54 -4.10 -12.29
C ASP A 150 -2.23 -4.50 -12.99
N GLU A 151 -1.70 -3.65 -13.88
CA GLU A 151 -0.41 -3.87 -14.54
C GLU A 151 0.72 -4.02 -13.50
N ILE A 152 0.73 -3.13 -12.51
CA ILE A 152 1.72 -3.16 -11.43
C ILE A 152 1.58 -4.46 -10.61
N ALA A 153 0.37 -4.84 -10.22
CA ALA A 153 0.12 -6.06 -9.46
C ALA A 153 0.54 -7.32 -10.23
N GLU A 154 0.35 -7.35 -11.55
CA GLU A 154 0.88 -8.42 -12.41
C GLU A 154 2.41 -8.45 -12.46
N SER A 155 3.06 -7.28 -12.45
CA SER A 155 4.51 -7.16 -12.59
C SER A 155 5.33 -7.55 -11.35
N TYR A 156 4.70 -7.67 -10.18
CA TYR A 156 5.39 -8.08 -8.96
C TYR A 156 5.44 -9.60 -8.86
N SER A 157 6.62 -10.13 -8.56
CA SER A 157 6.75 -11.48 -8.03
C SER A 157 6.18 -11.51 -6.62
N ILE A 158 5.38 -12.53 -6.30
CA ILE A 158 4.79 -12.70 -4.97
C ILE A 158 5.44 -13.91 -4.30
N PRO A 159 6.36 -13.68 -3.35
CA PRO A 159 6.96 -14.75 -2.58
C PRO A 159 5.94 -15.46 -1.70
N VAL A 160 5.98 -16.80 -1.70
CA VAL A 160 5.36 -17.61 -0.65
C VAL A 160 6.36 -17.74 0.48
N LEU A 161 6.01 -17.20 1.65
CA LEU A 161 6.88 -17.14 2.82
C LEU A 161 6.77 -18.40 3.67
N PHE A 162 5.58 -18.97 3.71
CA PHE A 162 5.25 -20.10 4.57
C PHE A 162 4.13 -20.93 3.95
N VAL A 163 4.22 -22.24 4.12
CA VAL A 163 3.13 -23.19 3.91
C VAL A 163 3.19 -24.15 5.10
N SER A 164 2.04 -24.42 5.72
CA SER A 164 1.96 -25.40 6.82
C SER A 164 2.17 -26.82 6.31
N ASP A 165 2.57 -27.72 7.21
CA ASP A 165 2.83 -29.12 6.86
C ASP A 165 1.61 -29.85 6.29
N ASP A 166 0.40 -29.46 6.72
CA ASP A 166 -0.86 -29.97 6.21
C ASP A 166 -1.31 -29.30 4.89
N GLY A 167 -0.59 -28.28 4.42
CA GLY A 167 -0.91 -27.51 3.23
C GLY A 167 -2.16 -26.64 3.35
N MET A 168 -2.75 -26.51 4.55
CA MET A 168 -4.01 -25.81 4.75
C MET A 168 -3.84 -24.33 5.09
N ARG A 169 -2.64 -23.90 5.44
CA ARG A 169 -2.30 -22.50 5.72
C ARG A 169 -1.10 -22.08 4.91
N SER A 170 -1.10 -20.82 4.50
CA SER A 170 0.03 -20.22 3.81
C SER A 170 0.14 -18.76 4.13
N ARG A 171 1.32 -18.19 3.90
CA ARG A 171 1.56 -16.76 3.97
C ARG A 171 2.28 -16.31 2.72
N VAL A 172 1.77 -15.24 2.11
CA VAL A 172 2.40 -14.57 0.98
C VAL A 172 2.86 -13.18 1.37
N MET A 173 3.81 -12.66 0.60
CA MET A 173 4.27 -11.28 0.72
C MET A 173 3.61 -10.42 -0.37
N ALA A 174 2.64 -9.60 0.02
CA ALA A 174 1.84 -8.77 -0.86
C ALA A 174 2.46 -7.37 -1.03
N PRO A 175 2.84 -6.97 -2.26
CA PRO A 175 3.61 -5.73 -2.51
C PRO A 175 3.05 -4.42 -1.94
N ASP A 176 1.75 -4.36 -1.69
CA ASP A 176 1.05 -3.14 -1.25
C ASP A 176 0.59 -3.24 0.22
N PHE A 177 0.65 -4.44 0.81
CA PHE A 177 0.00 -4.77 2.08
C PHE A 177 0.90 -5.54 3.06
N GLY A 178 2.09 -5.99 2.65
CA GLY A 178 2.98 -6.78 3.48
C GLY A 178 2.59 -8.25 3.55
N GLU A 179 2.90 -8.89 4.68
CA GLU A 179 2.52 -10.28 4.92
C GLU A 179 1.00 -10.47 4.97
N ILE A 180 0.50 -11.39 4.15
CA ILE A 180 -0.91 -11.77 4.10
C ILE A 180 -1.04 -13.27 4.36
N ASP A 181 -1.86 -13.62 5.36
CA ASP A 181 -2.20 -14.99 5.69
C ASP A 181 -3.34 -15.51 4.80
N LEU A 182 -3.26 -16.79 4.43
CA LEU A 182 -4.28 -17.51 3.67
C LEU A 182 -4.60 -18.85 4.32
N GLU A 183 -5.86 -19.26 4.20
CA GLU A 183 -6.36 -20.56 4.64
C GLU A 183 -7.10 -21.28 3.52
N MET A 184 -6.90 -22.60 3.41
CA MET A 184 -7.64 -23.46 2.50
C MET A 184 -8.98 -23.84 3.14
N LEU A 185 -10.10 -23.39 2.57
CA LEU A 185 -11.45 -23.72 3.01
C LEU A 185 -12.26 -24.25 1.83
N ASP A 186 -12.90 -25.41 2.02
CA ASP A 186 -13.73 -26.08 1.02
C ASP A 186 -13.05 -26.25 -0.36
N GLY A 187 -11.74 -26.53 -0.35
CA GLY A 187 -10.94 -26.71 -1.57
C GLY A 187 -10.55 -25.41 -2.29
N SER A 188 -10.74 -24.25 -1.65
CA SER A 188 -10.33 -22.95 -2.17
C SER A 188 -9.53 -22.15 -1.16
N TRP A 189 -8.49 -21.44 -1.63
CA TRP A 189 -7.76 -20.50 -0.79
C TRP A 189 -8.61 -19.27 -0.48
N LYS A 190 -8.53 -18.83 0.77
CA LYS A 190 -9.17 -17.62 1.28
C LYS A 190 -8.12 -16.76 1.98
N ILE A 191 -8.19 -15.46 1.78
CA ILE A 191 -7.27 -14.48 2.35
C ILE A 191 -7.82 -13.98 3.67
N ASP A 192 -6.98 -13.83 4.71
CA ASP A 192 -7.33 -13.01 5.86
C ASP A 192 -7.20 -11.52 5.48
N PRO A 193 -8.32 -10.78 5.33
CA PRO A 193 -8.26 -9.39 4.93
C PRO A 193 -7.89 -8.43 6.08
N SER A 194 -7.68 -8.93 7.31
CA SER A 194 -7.48 -8.09 8.50
C SER A 194 -6.38 -7.04 8.34
N PRO A 195 -5.19 -7.33 7.78
CA PRO A 195 -4.14 -6.32 7.58
C PRO A 195 -4.60 -5.17 6.68
N ILE A 196 -5.34 -5.50 5.62
CA ILE A 196 -5.82 -4.58 4.59
C ILE A 196 -6.92 -3.68 5.15
N ILE A 197 -7.85 -4.26 5.90
CA ILE A 197 -8.93 -3.51 6.56
C ILE A 197 -8.34 -2.51 7.54
N ARG A 198 -7.39 -2.92 8.39
CA ARG A 198 -6.72 -2.01 9.34
C ARG A 198 -6.04 -0.84 8.63
N GLN A 199 -5.35 -1.10 7.53
CA GLN A 199 -4.67 -0.07 6.75
C GLN A 199 -5.66 0.90 6.10
N ARG A 200 -6.77 0.40 5.53
CA ARG A 200 -7.83 1.25 4.96
C ARG A 200 -8.54 2.11 6.02
N ILE A 201 -8.82 1.54 7.18
CA ILE A 201 -9.36 2.31 8.32
C ILE A 201 -8.37 3.40 8.70
N TYR A 202 -7.09 3.07 8.89
CA TYR A 202 -6.07 4.07 9.23
C TYR A 202 -5.99 5.20 8.20
N ALA A 203 -6.01 4.86 6.91
CA ALA A 203 -5.97 5.83 5.82
C ALA A 203 -7.22 6.74 5.79
N ASN A 204 -8.38 6.23 6.19
CA ASN A 204 -9.66 6.96 6.22
C ASN A 204 -9.83 7.80 7.49
N THR A 205 -9.54 7.27 8.68
CA THR A 205 -9.74 7.96 9.97
C THR A 205 -8.84 9.18 10.12
N LYS A 206 -7.57 9.10 9.68
CA LYS A 206 -6.67 10.27 9.71
C LYS A 206 -7.06 11.38 8.71
N THR A 207 -7.92 11.08 7.75
CA THR A 207 -8.45 12.09 6.83
C THR A 207 -9.62 12.86 7.47
N GLN A 208 -10.28 12.32 8.51
CA GLN A 208 -11.44 12.95 9.16
C GLN A 208 -11.10 13.78 10.41
N GLU A 209 -9.99 13.52 11.11
CA GLU A 209 -9.59 14.30 12.30
C GLU A 209 -9.07 15.72 11.98
N ILE A 210 -9.01 16.10 10.70
CA ILE A 210 -8.47 17.39 10.21
C ILE A 210 -9.57 18.23 9.51
N ALA A 211 -10.81 17.74 9.43
CA ALA A 211 -11.97 18.47 8.88
C ALA A 211 -12.74 19.23 9.98
#